data_AF-A0A9W7WC89-F1
#
_entry.id   AF-A0A9W7WC89-F1
#
_cell.length_a   1.000
_cell.length_b   1.000
_cell.length_c   1.000
_cell.angle_alpha   90.00
_cell.angle_beta   90.00
_cell.angle_gamma   90.00
#
_symmetry.space_group_name_H-M   'P 1'
#
loop_
_entity.id
_entity.type
_entity.pdbx_description
1 polymer ?
#
loop_
_entity_poly.entity_id
_entity_poly.type
_entity_poly.pdbx_seq_one_letter_code
_entity_poly.pdbx_strand_id
1 'polypeptide(L)'
;MRTANLISLTLRNRNSLEPSGLRRTRGAEGASSSVLNFMKYRELKENERRTFSKSKKKSKKTLRKDFNQDMEDGEYILLYPDDESVSEDEDDVVVSVPSNMSPLSDTVVGGTSQGFNTYTNIYAPVIIDSSSSDLEDVEKTQEKDCDGQDGPTAADIVSNLAHCLNRKSCNRFNMNRANVWDGADRGFRRSSFDPTCSMLVKFTDDVGLMEEALDTGGPTREFLTLLMDAIETRRVFEGKDNAKYLSFDCQAAEDNEYFHIGRMIAVSIVHGGPGLCCLSPNFFLYLIGKEKKTEATIEDIPDDEVKKALLEIKDATSLNELWELTEKHSSMLQTAGCYRFMRNLEDKKRIVDEYIQWYFINRNHLSIHRFKDGLATLNFFNALEQHPLLFFSFMCYTETKLTAVAVEKIFHVQLSPPGSNDRHEEARVLSYWRDYLLYV
;
A
#
# COMPACT_ATOMS: atom_id res chain seq x y z
N MET A 1 -71.54 22.90 -43.08
CA MET A 1 -71.52 21.47 -43.49
C MET A 1 -70.38 20.80 -42.73
N ARG A 2 -70.69 19.72 -41.99
CA ARG A 2 -69.86 18.92 -41.05
C ARG A 2 -69.55 19.60 -39.70
N THR A 3 -70.12 19.23 -38.54
CA THR A 3 -70.17 17.97 -37.74
C THR A 3 -68.77 17.45 -37.35
N ALA A 4 -68.45 17.06 -36.11
CA ALA A 4 -69.12 17.11 -34.80
C ALA A 4 -68.14 16.59 -33.72
N ASN A 5 -68.61 16.61 -32.45
CA ASN A 5 -68.29 15.72 -31.31
C ASN A 5 -67.00 15.94 -30.50
N LEU A 6 -66.97 15.83 -29.16
CA LEU A 6 -67.92 15.67 -28.03
C LEU A 6 -67.06 15.88 -26.74
N ILE A 7 -67.49 16.59 -25.68
CA ILE A 7 -68.06 16.08 -24.38
C ILE A 7 -67.11 15.07 -23.66
N SER A 8 -66.85 15.04 -22.34
CA SER A 8 -67.24 15.74 -21.09
C SER A 8 -66.62 14.94 -19.93
N LEU A 9 -66.42 15.55 -18.75
CA LEU A 9 -66.98 15.12 -17.44
C LEU A 9 -66.11 15.53 -16.23
N THR A 10 -66.64 16.53 -15.54
CA THR A 10 -66.55 16.78 -14.09
C THR A 10 -66.96 15.59 -13.23
N LEU A 11 -66.40 15.49 -12.02
CA LEU A 11 -67.14 15.05 -10.83
C LEU A 11 -66.72 15.86 -9.59
N ARG A 12 -67.67 16.68 -9.13
CA ARG A 12 -67.80 17.24 -7.77
C ARG A 12 -68.50 16.19 -6.91
N ASN A 13 -68.22 16.09 -5.62
CA ASN A 13 -69.32 16.12 -4.66
C ASN A 13 -68.95 16.68 -3.27
N ARG A 14 -69.90 17.43 -2.72
CA ARG A 14 -69.91 18.15 -1.44
C ARG A 14 -70.65 17.34 -0.36
N ASN A 15 -70.47 17.77 0.90
CA ASN A 15 -71.44 17.94 2.01
C ASN A 15 -70.85 17.36 3.32
N SER A 16 -70.38 18.18 4.28
CA SER A 16 -71.11 18.97 5.29
C SER A 16 -71.80 18.13 6.37
N LEU A 17 -71.32 18.23 7.63
CA LEU A 17 -72.09 18.17 8.90
C LEU A 17 -71.14 18.36 10.11
N GLU A 18 -71.32 19.47 10.83
CA GLU A 18 -71.05 19.67 12.27
C GLU A 18 -72.36 19.29 13.04
N PRO A 19 -72.43 19.12 14.40
CA PRO A 19 -71.52 19.62 15.45
C PRO A 19 -71.28 18.69 16.69
N SER A 20 -70.48 19.21 17.64
CA SER A 20 -70.57 19.08 19.11
C SER A 20 -69.80 17.97 19.87
N GLY A 21 -69.01 18.40 20.88
CA GLY A 21 -68.53 17.55 21.99
C GLY A 21 -67.20 17.98 22.65
N LEU A 22 -67.28 18.68 23.79
CA LEU A 22 -66.14 19.02 24.67
C LEU A 22 -65.36 17.78 25.16
N ARG A 23 -64.02 17.81 25.11
CA ARG A 23 -63.15 17.33 26.21
C ARG A 23 -61.71 17.88 26.10
N ARG A 24 -61.30 18.62 27.13
CA ARG A 24 -59.90 18.97 27.42
C ARG A 24 -59.09 17.70 27.71
N THR A 25 -57.92 17.55 27.09
CA THR A 25 -56.73 16.98 27.75
C THR A 25 -55.49 17.76 27.29
N ARG A 26 -54.69 18.18 28.28
CA ARG A 26 -53.38 18.83 28.10
C ARG A 26 -52.34 17.75 27.78
N GLY A 27 -51.40 18.08 26.89
CA GLY A 27 -50.08 17.45 26.83
C GLY A 27 -49.75 16.76 25.51
N ALA A 28 -49.14 17.50 24.58
CA ALA A 28 -48.18 17.00 23.57
C ALA A 28 -47.86 18.11 22.54
N GLU A 29 -47.20 19.20 22.92
CA GLU A 29 -46.75 20.23 21.94
C GLU A 29 -45.23 20.34 21.79
N GLY A 30 -44.43 19.52 22.48
CA GLY A 30 -42.96 19.62 22.42
C GLY A 30 -42.25 18.73 21.40
N ALA A 31 -42.81 17.56 21.04
CA ALA A 31 -42.06 16.54 20.29
C ALA A 31 -42.28 16.58 18.76
N SER A 32 -43.41 17.13 18.30
CA SER A 32 -43.74 17.20 16.87
C SER A 32 -42.94 18.31 16.14
N SER A 33 -42.64 19.40 16.84
CA SER A 33 -41.92 20.56 16.28
C SER A 33 -40.45 20.23 15.95
N SER A 34 -39.77 19.47 16.81
CA SER A 34 -38.34 19.14 16.64
C SER A 34 -38.10 18.19 15.46
N VAL A 35 -38.98 17.19 15.30
CA VAL A 35 -38.92 16.24 14.17
C VAL A 35 -39.26 16.95 12.85
N LEU A 36 -40.22 17.87 12.87
CA LEU A 36 -40.58 18.66 11.70
C LEU A 36 -39.48 19.64 11.30
N ASN A 37 -38.76 20.23 12.28
CA ASN A 37 -37.61 21.08 12.03
C ASN A 37 -36.42 20.28 11.46
N PHE A 38 -36.20 19.06 11.95
CA PHE A 38 -35.18 18.15 11.41
C PHE A 38 -35.47 17.74 9.96
N MET A 39 -36.72 17.42 9.64
CA MET A 39 -37.16 17.09 8.27
C MET A 39 -36.98 18.28 7.31
N LYS A 40 -37.35 19.50 7.74
CA LYS A 40 -37.16 20.73 6.95
C LYS A 40 -35.68 21.05 6.72
N TYR A 41 -34.84 20.88 7.75
CA TYR A 41 -33.39 21.07 7.62
C TYR A 41 -32.78 20.07 6.62
N ARG A 42 -33.22 18.80 6.66
CA ARG A 42 -32.77 17.76 5.74
C ARG A 42 -33.13 18.08 4.29
N GLU A 43 -34.36 18.52 4.02
CA GLU A 43 -34.79 18.93 2.67
C GLU A 43 -34.02 20.14 2.15
N LEU A 44 -33.73 21.12 3.02
CA LEU A 44 -32.91 22.29 2.69
C LEU A 44 -31.49 21.87 2.27
N LYS A 45 -30.83 21.00 3.05
CA LYS A 45 -29.49 20.50 2.75
C LYS A 45 -29.45 19.64 1.49
N GLU A 46 -30.50 18.88 1.22
CA GLU A 46 -30.57 18.07 0.01
C GLU A 46 -30.80 18.91 -1.25
N ASN A 47 -31.55 20.02 -1.15
CA ASN A 47 -31.67 21.00 -2.22
C ASN A 47 -30.37 21.77 -2.48
N GLU A 48 -29.59 22.13 -1.44
CA GLU A 48 -28.26 22.72 -1.61
C GLU A 48 -27.29 21.79 -2.35
N ARG A 49 -27.36 20.47 -2.10
CA ARG A 49 -26.56 19.47 -2.84
C ARG A 49 -26.98 19.36 -4.31
N ARG A 50 -28.28 19.47 -4.60
CA ARG A 50 -28.83 19.41 -5.98
C ARG A 50 -28.48 20.66 -6.80
N THR A 51 -28.33 21.82 -6.17
CA THR A 51 -27.93 23.06 -6.86
C THR A 51 -26.44 23.14 -7.11
N PHE A 52 -25.59 22.59 -6.23
CA PHE A 52 -24.14 22.48 -6.46
C PHE A 52 -23.75 21.53 -7.61
N SER A 53 -24.52 20.46 -7.84
CA SER A 53 -24.26 19.48 -8.91
C SER A 53 -24.46 20.04 -10.33
N LYS A 54 -25.25 21.11 -10.50
CA LYS A 54 -25.64 21.61 -11.83
C LYS A 54 -24.69 22.67 -12.42
N SER A 55 -23.75 23.23 -11.66
CA SER A 55 -22.93 24.38 -12.08
C SER A 55 -21.49 24.05 -12.52
N LYS A 56 -21.09 22.77 -12.64
CA LYS A 56 -19.81 22.38 -13.29
C LYS A 56 -20.00 21.33 -14.38
N LYS A 57 -20.58 21.74 -15.52
CA LYS A 57 -20.47 21.02 -16.80
C LYS A 57 -20.12 21.98 -17.93
N LYS A 58 -18.88 22.48 -17.92
CA LYS A 58 -18.16 22.93 -19.11
C LYS A 58 -16.68 22.60 -18.92
N SER A 59 -16.32 21.34 -19.20
CA SER A 59 -14.94 20.93 -19.36
C SER A 59 -14.46 21.36 -20.75
N LYS A 60 -13.44 22.22 -20.79
CA LYS A 60 -12.59 22.37 -21.98
C LYS A 60 -11.73 21.10 -22.04
N LYS A 61 -12.02 20.21 -22.99
CA LYS A 61 -11.11 19.11 -23.34
C LYS A 61 -9.87 19.70 -23.97
N THR A 62 -8.74 19.63 -23.28
CA THR A 62 -7.42 19.74 -23.90
C THR A 62 -7.06 18.33 -24.35
N LEU A 63 -7.08 18.05 -25.67
CA LEU A 63 -6.54 16.80 -26.20
C LEU A 63 -5.03 16.77 -25.90
N ARG A 64 -4.58 15.76 -25.15
CA ARG A 64 -3.17 15.33 -25.18
C ARG A 64 -3.04 14.38 -26.37
N LYS A 65 -2.13 14.67 -27.30
CA LYS A 65 -1.77 13.77 -28.40
C LYS A 65 -1.00 12.57 -27.85
N ASP A 66 -1.32 11.39 -28.35
CA ASP A 66 -0.65 10.13 -28.01
C ASP A 66 0.32 9.77 -29.14
N PHE A 67 1.61 9.73 -28.82
CA PHE A 67 2.70 9.64 -29.80
C PHE A 67 2.66 8.34 -30.64
N ASN A 68 2.01 7.29 -30.12
CA ASN A 68 1.90 6.00 -30.81
C ASN A 68 0.56 5.79 -31.54
N GLN A 69 -0.42 6.69 -31.38
CA GLN A 69 -1.76 6.55 -31.98
C GLN A 69 -2.07 7.60 -33.06
N ASP A 70 -1.37 8.74 -33.06
CA ASP A 70 -1.67 9.89 -33.93
C ASP A 70 -0.66 10.10 -35.10
N MET A 71 0.21 9.12 -35.41
CA MET A 71 1.13 9.18 -36.56
C MET A 71 0.41 8.74 -37.85
N GLU A 72 0.41 9.60 -38.87
CA GLU A 72 -0.06 9.24 -40.22
C GLU A 72 0.99 8.38 -40.94
N ASP A 73 0.59 7.42 -41.78
CA ASP A 73 1.55 6.62 -42.55
C ASP A 73 2.36 7.54 -43.50
N GLY A 74 3.61 7.81 -43.14
CA GLY A 74 4.54 8.67 -43.89
C GLY A 74 6.00 8.38 -43.51
N GLU A 75 6.92 8.83 -44.35
CA GLU A 75 8.36 8.63 -44.15
C GLU A 75 8.88 9.63 -43.09
N TYR A 76 9.46 9.12 -42.01
CA TYR A 76 9.93 9.92 -40.87
C TYR A 76 11.46 9.91 -40.80
N ILE A 77 12.08 11.10 -40.74
CA ILE A 77 13.53 11.28 -40.61
C ILE A 77 13.87 11.59 -39.15
N LEU A 78 14.86 10.88 -38.59
CA LEU A 78 15.43 11.15 -37.26
C LEU A 78 16.37 12.37 -37.31
N LEU A 79 16.15 13.34 -36.41
CA LEU A 79 17.02 14.51 -36.23
C LEU A 79 17.70 14.46 -34.85
N TYR A 80 18.95 14.93 -34.77
CA TYR A 80 19.60 15.24 -33.51
C TYR A 80 19.03 16.54 -32.89
N PRO A 81 19.27 16.82 -31.59
CA PRO A 81 18.80 18.06 -30.92
C PRO A 81 19.25 19.38 -31.57
N ASP A 82 20.20 19.30 -32.50
CA ASP A 82 20.79 20.44 -33.22
C ASP A 82 20.24 20.58 -34.66
N ASP A 83 19.11 19.94 -34.99
CA ASP A 83 18.37 20.01 -36.27
C ASP A 83 19.13 19.49 -37.52
N GLU A 84 20.20 18.69 -37.36
CA GLU A 84 20.89 18.04 -38.47
C GLU A 84 20.24 16.69 -38.86
N SER A 85 20.01 16.50 -40.17
CA SER A 85 19.45 15.27 -40.77
C SER A 85 20.52 14.24 -41.10
N VAL A 86 20.23 12.96 -40.85
CA VAL A 86 21.09 11.82 -41.24
C VAL A 86 21.16 11.71 -42.76
N SER A 87 22.35 11.82 -43.36
CA SER A 87 22.61 11.39 -44.73
C SER A 87 22.92 9.89 -44.73
N GLU A 88 22.07 9.09 -45.38
CA GLU A 88 22.36 7.69 -45.67
C GLU A 88 23.38 7.63 -46.81
N ASP A 89 24.66 7.45 -46.46
CA ASP A 89 25.66 6.97 -47.41
C ASP A 89 25.86 5.47 -47.17
N GLU A 90 25.53 4.66 -48.19
CA GLU A 90 25.83 3.23 -48.26
C GLU A 90 27.34 3.02 -48.25
N ASP A 91 27.87 2.43 -47.17
CA ASP A 91 29.16 1.74 -47.21
C ASP A 91 29.11 0.48 -46.32
N ASP A 92 29.35 -0.67 -46.96
CA ASP A 92 29.40 -2.02 -46.39
C ASP A 92 30.37 -2.11 -45.20
N VAL A 93 29.86 -2.37 -43.99
CA VAL A 93 30.68 -2.83 -42.86
C VAL A 93 30.63 -4.35 -42.79
N VAL A 94 31.61 -4.98 -43.44
CA VAL A 94 31.92 -6.41 -43.34
C VAL A 94 32.49 -6.70 -41.95
N VAL A 95 31.69 -7.32 -41.06
CA VAL A 95 32.22 -7.92 -39.82
C VAL A 95 32.72 -9.33 -40.13
N SER A 96 34.03 -9.48 -40.14
CA SER A 96 34.73 -10.77 -40.29
C SER A 96 34.72 -11.53 -38.95
N VAL A 97 34.22 -12.77 -38.98
CA VAL A 97 34.22 -13.69 -37.83
C VAL A 97 35.53 -14.48 -37.82
N PRO A 98 36.36 -14.44 -36.76
CA PRO A 98 37.46 -15.39 -36.64
C PRO A 98 36.93 -16.75 -36.17
N SER A 99 37.20 -17.77 -36.98
CA SER A 99 36.97 -19.17 -36.63
C SER A 99 38.00 -19.63 -35.58
N ASN A 100 37.54 -19.84 -34.35
CA ASN A 100 38.13 -20.85 -33.46
C ASN A 100 37.18 -21.13 -32.28
N MET A 101 36.21 -22.01 -32.52
CA MET A 101 35.59 -22.80 -31.47
C MET A 101 36.40 -24.10 -31.32
N SER A 102 36.76 -24.45 -30.09
CA SER A 102 36.83 -25.84 -29.66
C SER A 102 35.92 -25.99 -28.44
N PRO A 103 35.07 -27.03 -28.39
CA PRO A 103 34.03 -27.16 -27.38
C PRO A 103 34.58 -27.82 -26.11
N LEU A 104 34.34 -27.24 -24.95
CA LEU A 104 34.53 -27.92 -23.67
C LEU A 104 33.17 -28.19 -23.04
N SER A 105 32.72 -29.42 -23.31
CA SER A 105 31.97 -30.36 -22.48
C SER A 105 31.11 -29.83 -21.34
N ASP A 106 29.82 -30.18 -21.45
CA ASP A 106 28.84 -30.27 -20.37
C ASP A 106 29.41 -30.84 -19.07
N THR A 107 29.29 -30.07 -17.99
CA THR A 107 28.99 -30.64 -16.67
C THR A 107 28.19 -29.63 -15.86
N VAL A 108 26.87 -29.58 -16.10
CA VAL A 108 25.93 -28.98 -15.14
C VAL A 108 25.74 -29.99 -14.01
N VAL A 109 26.61 -29.93 -13.00
CA VAL A 109 26.33 -30.55 -11.70
C VAL A 109 25.46 -29.58 -10.92
N GLY A 110 24.28 -30.05 -10.52
CA GLY A 110 23.28 -29.29 -9.79
C GLY A 110 23.82 -28.68 -8.50
N GLY A 111 23.48 -27.41 -8.28
CA GLY A 111 23.84 -26.64 -7.10
C GLY A 111 23.01 -25.37 -6.95
N THR A 112 21.72 -25.40 -7.31
CA THR A 112 20.85 -24.21 -7.29
C THR A 112 20.10 -23.99 -5.98
N SER A 113 20.21 -24.90 -5.01
CA SER A 113 19.56 -24.76 -3.70
C SER A 113 20.33 -23.84 -2.73
N GLN A 114 21.66 -23.73 -2.83
CA GLN A 114 22.45 -22.92 -1.90
C GLN A 114 22.40 -21.41 -2.18
N GLY A 115 22.34 -20.99 -3.45
CA GLY A 115 22.28 -19.56 -3.80
C GLY A 115 20.97 -18.90 -3.39
N PHE A 116 19.85 -19.62 -3.52
CA PHE A 116 18.52 -19.14 -3.12
C PHE A 116 18.36 -19.05 -1.60
N ASN A 117 18.84 -20.05 -0.85
CA ASN A 117 18.78 -20.06 0.63
C ASN A 117 19.72 -19.04 1.28
N THR A 118 20.88 -18.78 0.70
CA THR A 118 21.78 -17.72 1.21
C THR A 118 21.17 -16.34 0.98
N TYR A 119 20.42 -16.18 -0.11
CA TYR A 119 19.81 -14.93 -0.55
C TYR A 119 18.57 -14.52 0.26
N THR A 120 17.68 -15.46 0.56
CA THR A 120 16.54 -15.20 1.45
C THR A 120 16.98 -14.91 2.88
N ASN A 121 18.10 -15.47 3.35
CA ASN A 121 18.66 -15.17 4.69
C ASN A 121 19.21 -13.74 4.85
N ILE A 122 19.57 -13.05 3.77
CA ILE A 122 20.07 -11.66 3.85
C ILE A 122 18.93 -10.65 4.05
N TYR A 123 17.71 -10.98 3.58
CA TYR A 123 16.52 -10.14 3.69
C TYR A 123 15.46 -10.69 4.65
N ALA A 124 15.63 -11.92 5.13
CA ALA A 124 14.88 -12.42 6.27
C ALA A 124 15.32 -11.64 7.53
N PRO A 125 14.38 -11.15 8.36
CA PRO A 125 14.75 -10.53 9.62
C PRO A 125 15.50 -11.54 10.47
N VAL A 126 16.58 -11.09 11.10
CA VAL A 126 17.31 -11.91 12.06
C VAL A 126 16.40 -12.18 13.26
N ILE A 127 15.87 -13.40 13.37
CA ILE A 127 15.26 -13.87 14.62
C ILE A 127 16.41 -14.16 15.58
N ILE A 128 16.62 -13.27 16.55
CA ILE A 128 17.54 -13.52 17.67
C ILE A 128 16.71 -14.13 18.79
N ASP A 129 16.88 -15.43 19.05
CA ASP A 129 16.42 -16.07 20.29
C ASP A 129 17.07 -15.35 21.47
N SER A 130 16.34 -14.40 22.04
CA SER A 130 16.78 -13.61 23.19
C SER A 130 16.37 -14.36 24.45
N SER A 131 17.15 -15.36 24.82
CA SER A 131 17.13 -15.92 26.18
C SER A 131 18.17 -15.21 27.04
N SER A 132 17.75 -14.18 27.77
CA SER A 132 18.31 -13.85 29.09
C SER A 132 17.41 -12.84 29.82
N SER A 133 16.80 -13.36 30.88
CA SER A 133 16.15 -12.74 32.04
C SER A 133 16.57 -11.31 32.42
N ASP A 134 15.59 -10.41 32.57
CA ASP A 134 15.05 -10.00 33.88
C ASP A 134 14.03 -8.85 33.67
N LEU A 135 12.79 -9.05 34.14
CA LEU A 135 11.91 -8.11 34.86
C LEU A 135 10.46 -8.62 34.84
N GLU A 136 9.87 -8.66 36.02
CA GLU A 136 8.69 -9.42 36.42
C GLU A 136 7.33 -8.84 35.95
N ASP A 137 6.34 -9.75 35.95
CA ASP A 137 4.88 -9.57 35.95
C ASP A 137 4.16 -9.14 34.67
N VAL A 138 3.63 -10.13 33.90
CA VAL A 138 2.19 -10.28 33.57
C VAL A 138 1.86 -11.76 33.24
N GLU A 139 0.80 -12.25 33.88
CA GLU A 139 0.01 -13.49 33.75
C GLU A 139 0.38 -14.59 32.71
N LYS A 140 0.61 -15.79 33.30
CA LYS A 140 0.73 -17.12 32.69
C LYS A 140 -0.25 -17.42 31.55
N THR A 141 0.29 -17.63 30.36
CA THR A 141 -0.25 -18.61 29.41
C THR A 141 0.83 -19.68 29.19
N GLN A 142 0.45 -20.95 29.27
CA GLN A 142 1.35 -22.10 29.35
C GLN A 142 2.34 -22.18 28.18
N GLU A 143 3.62 -21.97 28.46
CA GLU A 143 4.73 -22.41 27.62
C GLU A 143 4.82 -23.95 27.67
N LYS A 144 4.70 -24.57 26.50
CA LYS A 144 5.18 -25.93 26.27
C LYS A 144 6.46 -25.83 25.46
N ASP A 145 7.56 -26.19 26.11
CA ASP A 145 8.80 -26.60 25.45
C ASP A 145 8.51 -27.74 24.46
N CYS A 146 8.76 -27.49 23.17
CA CYS A 146 8.83 -28.53 22.15
C CYS A 146 9.98 -28.22 21.18
N ASP A 147 11.05 -28.98 21.35
CA ASP A 147 12.08 -29.35 20.39
C ASP A 147 11.52 -29.57 18.97
N GLY A 148 12.14 -28.97 17.95
CA GLY A 148 11.90 -29.18 16.51
C GLY A 148 10.75 -28.40 15.86
N GLN A 149 11.03 -27.22 15.27
CA GLN A 149 10.09 -26.60 14.32
C GLN A 149 10.31 -27.17 12.90
N ASP A 150 9.69 -28.32 12.61
CA ASP A 150 9.49 -28.86 11.25
C ASP A 150 8.42 -28.05 10.47
N GLY A 151 8.51 -26.72 10.49
CA GLY A 151 7.59 -25.81 9.79
C GLY A 151 8.27 -25.13 8.60
N PRO A 152 7.56 -24.85 7.49
CA PRO A 152 8.15 -24.13 6.36
C PRO A 152 8.53 -22.69 6.78
N THR A 153 9.68 -22.22 6.31
CA THR A 153 10.11 -20.82 6.49
C THR A 153 9.43 -19.90 5.47
N ALA A 154 9.49 -18.58 5.69
CA ALA A 154 9.04 -17.61 4.69
C ALA A 154 9.77 -17.81 3.35
N ALA A 155 11.07 -18.13 3.40
CA ALA A 155 11.89 -18.42 2.24
C ALA A 155 11.37 -19.64 1.45
N ASP A 156 11.00 -20.72 2.14
CA ASP A 156 10.45 -21.92 1.50
C ASP A 156 9.13 -21.62 0.78
N ILE A 157 8.25 -20.84 1.43
CA ILE A 157 6.96 -20.45 0.83
C ILE A 157 7.19 -19.56 -0.39
N VAL A 158 8.07 -18.55 -0.30
CA VAL A 158 8.41 -17.68 -1.43
C VAL A 158 9.05 -18.48 -2.56
N SER A 159 9.94 -19.44 -2.26
CA SER A 159 10.50 -20.38 -3.24
C SER A 159 9.40 -21.14 -3.98
N ASN A 160 8.41 -21.63 -3.24
CA ASN A 160 7.28 -22.35 -3.82
C ASN A 160 6.43 -21.47 -4.74
N LEU A 161 6.21 -20.21 -4.39
CA LEU A 161 5.54 -19.25 -5.27
C LEU A 161 6.39 -18.94 -6.51
N ALA A 162 7.71 -18.78 -6.32
CA ALA A 162 8.67 -18.47 -7.38
C ALA A 162 8.88 -19.62 -8.37
N HIS A 163 8.61 -20.88 -7.97
CA HIS A 163 8.66 -22.03 -8.87
C HIS A 163 7.70 -21.93 -10.06
N CYS A 164 6.63 -21.14 -9.93
CA CYS A 164 5.68 -20.87 -11.01
C CYS A 164 6.18 -19.84 -12.03
N LEU A 165 7.34 -19.21 -11.81
CA LEU A 165 7.87 -18.18 -12.70
C LEU A 165 8.47 -18.77 -13.98
N ASN A 166 8.11 -18.17 -15.11
CA ASN A 166 8.68 -18.47 -16.42
C ASN A 166 10.01 -17.73 -16.62
N ARG A 167 11.10 -18.49 -16.71
CA ARG A 167 12.46 -17.98 -16.94
C ARG A 167 12.84 -17.83 -18.41
N LYS A 168 11.97 -18.21 -19.35
CA LYS A 168 12.23 -18.13 -20.80
C LYS A 168 11.81 -16.80 -21.42
N SER A 169 10.89 -16.09 -20.78
CA SER A 169 10.42 -14.77 -21.16
C SER A 169 10.68 -13.77 -20.05
N CYS A 170 10.85 -12.51 -20.42
CA CYS A 170 11.11 -11.44 -19.46
C CYS A 170 10.28 -10.19 -19.71
N ASN A 171 9.89 -9.54 -18.62
CA ASN A 171 9.37 -8.19 -18.61
C ASN A 171 10.56 -7.23 -18.62
N ARG A 172 10.73 -6.47 -19.69
CA ARG A 172 11.79 -5.46 -19.77
C ARG A 172 11.39 -4.17 -19.06
N PHE A 173 12.13 -3.75 -18.05
CA PHE A 173 11.95 -2.47 -17.37
C PHE A 173 13.11 -1.53 -17.72
N ASN A 174 12.79 -0.35 -18.26
CA ASN A 174 13.78 0.70 -18.49
C ASN A 174 13.54 1.76 -17.42
N MET A 175 14.51 1.93 -16.53
CA MET A 175 14.38 2.66 -15.28
C MET A 175 15.30 3.86 -15.24
N ASN A 176 14.80 4.98 -14.69
CA ASN A 176 15.62 6.12 -14.33
C ASN A 176 15.59 6.23 -12.79
N ARG A 177 16.76 6.29 -12.15
CA ARG A 177 16.88 6.37 -10.68
C ARG A 177 16.23 7.64 -10.10
N ALA A 178 16.25 8.75 -10.85
CA ALA A 178 15.60 9.98 -10.44
C ALA A 178 14.06 9.91 -10.49
N ASN A 179 13.48 8.93 -11.20
CA ASN A 179 12.03 8.78 -11.33
C ASN A 179 11.60 7.31 -11.41
N VAL A 180 11.92 6.55 -10.36
CA VAL A 180 11.63 5.11 -10.29
C VAL A 180 10.13 4.80 -10.39
N TRP A 181 9.28 5.61 -9.74
CA TRP A 181 7.85 5.39 -9.76
C TRP A 181 7.27 5.42 -11.18
N ASP A 182 7.61 6.42 -12.00
CA ASP A 182 7.10 6.50 -13.38
C ASP A 182 7.52 5.29 -14.23
N GLY A 183 8.79 4.90 -14.15
CA GLY A 183 9.30 3.73 -14.86
C GLY A 183 8.60 2.44 -14.45
N ALA A 184 8.36 2.28 -13.14
CA ALA A 184 7.64 1.13 -12.60
C ALA A 184 6.18 1.13 -13.04
N ASP A 185 5.46 2.24 -12.82
CA ASP A 185 4.05 2.37 -13.13
C ASP A 185 3.77 2.08 -14.61
N ARG A 186 4.57 2.67 -15.52
CA ARG A 186 4.52 2.32 -16.95
C ARG A 186 4.80 0.84 -17.17
N GLY A 187 5.87 0.32 -16.58
CA GLY A 187 6.32 -1.07 -16.76
C GLY A 187 5.27 -2.12 -16.38
N PHE A 188 4.61 -1.94 -15.22
CA PHE A 188 3.60 -2.83 -14.65
C PHE A 188 2.20 -2.66 -15.25
N ARG A 189 1.93 -1.53 -15.93
CA ARG A 189 0.65 -1.26 -16.60
C ARG A 189 0.60 -1.67 -18.07
N ARG A 190 1.74 -2.01 -18.68
CA ARG A 190 1.77 -2.48 -20.07
C ARG A 190 0.85 -3.69 -20.24
N SER A 191 0.15 -3.74 -21.37
CA SER A 191 -0.67 -4.89 -21.76
C SER A 191 0.15 -6.17 -21.92
N SER A 192 1.43 -6.05 -22.25
CA SER A 192 2.38 -7.17 -22.36
C SER A 192 3.00 -7.61 -21.04
N PHE A 193 2.73 -6.91 -19.94
CA PHE A 193 3.27 -7.29 -18.64
C PHE A 193 2.62 -8.59 -18.15
N ASP A 194 3.46 -9.58 -17.84
CA ASP A 194 3.03 -10.84 -17.23
C ASP A 194 3.80 -11.06 -15.92
N PRO A 195 3.16 -11.05 -14.75
CA PRO A 195 3.85 -11.18 -13.47
C PRO A 195 4.60 -12.51 -13.30
N THR A 196 4.26 -13.54 -14.10
CA THR A 196 4.95 -14.84 -14.06
C THR A 196 6.28 -14.82 -14.81
N CYS A 197 6.51 -13.85 -15.70
CA CYS A 197 7.75 -13.74 -16.46
C CYS A 197 8.85 -13.08 -15.62
N SER A 198 10.09 -13.53 -15.81
CA SER A 198 11.29 -12.92 -15.20
C SER A 198 11.42 -11.42 -15.48
N MET A 199 12.23 -10.69 -14.72
CA MET A 199 12.44 -9.25 -14.92
C MET A 199 13.80 -8.98 -15.55
N LEU A 200 13.82 -8.14 -16.58
CA LEU A 200 15.04 -7.61 -17.17
C LEU A 200 15.07 -6.10 -16.95
N VAL A 201 15.82 -5.67 -15.95
CA VAL A 201 15.94 -4.25 -15.59
C VAL A 201 17.16 -3.63 -16.25
N LYS A 202 16.97 -2.45 -16.83
CA LYS A 202 18.02 -1.62 -17.43
C LYS A 202 17.88 -0.20 -16.90
N PHE A 203 18.92 0.31 -16.26
CA PHE A 203 18.98 1.71 -15.83
C PHE A 203 19.56 2.57 -16.95
N THR A 204 18.92 3.71 -17.19
CA THR A 204 19.46 4.78 -18.03
C THR A 204 20.19 5.76 -17.11
N ASP A 205 21.42 6.14 -17.48
CA ASP A 205 22.16 7.19 -16.79
C ASP A 205 21.60 8.59 -17.10
N ASP A 206 22.15 9.61 -16.43
CA ASP A 206 21.75 11.01 -16.59
C ASP A 206 22.12 11.60 -17.97
N VAL A 207 22.87 10.85 -18.78
CA VAL A 207 23.30 11.19 -20.15
C VAL A 207 22.47 10.43 -21.19
N GLY A 208 21.54 9.57 -20.76
CA GLY A 208 20.69 8.76 -21.63
C GLY A 208 21.37 7.50 -22.18
N LEU A 209 22.59 7.18 -21.72
CA LEU A 209 23.28 5.95 -22.06
C LEU A 209 22.83 4.81 -21.14
N MET A 210 22.90 3.60 -21.67
CA MET A 210 22.51 2.39 -20.97
C MET A 210 23.65 1.95 -20.06
N GLU A 211 23.40 1.78 -18.77
CA GLU A 211 24.41 1.19 -17.88
C GLU A 211 24.62 -0.29 -18.22
N GLU A 212 25.84 -0.68 -18.60
CA GLU A 212 26.19 -2.08 -18.82
C GLU A 212 26.25 -2.83 -17.49
N ALA A 213 25.25 -3.67 -17.23
CA ALA A 213 25.24 -4.53 -16.07
C ALA A 213 26.06 -5.80 -16.32
N LEU A 214 27.07 -6.04 -15.49
CA LEU A 214 27.89 -7.26 -15.50
C LEU A 214 27.11 -8.51 -15.08
N ASP A 215 25.98 -8.33 -14.38
CA ASP A 215 25.05 -9.37 -13.96
C ASP A 215 23.59 -8.90 -14.13
N THR A 216 22.70 -9.83 -14.46
CA THR A 216 21.25 -9.58 -14.62
C THR A 216 20.49 -9.56 -13.29
N GLY A 217 21.05 -10.15 -12.22
CA GLY A 217 20.45 -10.16 -10.88
C GLY A 217 20.55 -8.83 -10.15
N GLY A 218 21.71 -8.18 -10.20
CA GLY A 218 22.01 -6.92 -9.52
C GLY A 218 21.01 -5.79 -9.81
N PRO A 219 20.80 -5.40 -11.08
CA PRO A 219 19.87 -4.31 -11.44
C PRO A 219 18.42 -4.61 -11.05
N THR A 220 18.00 -5.87 -11.13
CA THR A 220 16.64 -6.27 -10.73
C THR A 220 16.43 -6.05 -9.23
N ARG A 221 17.40 -6.47 -8.41
CA ARG A 221 17.36 -6.27 -6.97
C ARG A 221 17.35 -4.79 -6.60
N GLU A 222 18.24 -4.01 -7.23
CA GLU A 222 18.28 -2.56 -7.03
C GLU A 222 16.95 -1.89 -7.35
N PHE A 223 16.35 -2.22 -8.51
CA PHE A 223 15.05 -1.68 -8.89
C PHE A 223 13.95 -2.03 -7.88
N LEU A 224 13.88 -3.28 -7.44
CA LEU A 224 12.84 -3.70 -6.49
C LEU A 224 13.02 -3.01 -5.12
N THR A 225 14.25 -2.78 -4.67
CA THR A 225 14.52 -1.96 -3.48
C THR A 225 14.04 -0.53 -3.66
N LEU A 226 14.48 0.16 -4.72
CA LEU A 226 14.05 1.54 -4.97
C LEU A 226 12.53 1.66 -5.18
N LEU A 227 11.90 0.61 -5.70
CA LEU A 227 10.45 0.55 -5.88
C LEU A 227 9.71 0.53 -4.52
N MET A 228 10.21 -0.21 -3.53
CA MET A 228 9.59 -0.21 -2.20
C MET A 228 9.68 1.17 -1.53
N ASP A 229 10.84 1.82 -1.62
CA ASP A 229 11.04 3.19 -1.11
C ASP A 229 10.09 4.20 -1.80
N ALA A 230 9.95 4.07 -3.12
CA ALA A 230 9.04 4.90 -3.91
C ALA A 230 7.56 4.62 -3.58
N ILE A 231 7.19 3.37 -3.28
CA ILE A 231 5.83 2.98 -2.87
C ILE A 231 5.49 3.51 -1.48
N GLU A 232 6.41 3.38 -0.52
CA GLU A 232 6.20 3.78 0.87
C GLU A 232 5.85 5.27 1.00
N THR A 233 6.41 6.10 0.11
CA THR A 233 6.21 7.57 0.10
C THR A 233 5.02 8.01 -0.76
N ARG A 234 4.24 7.09 -1.32
CA ARG A 234 3.06 7.44 -2.12
C ARG A 234 1.94 8.03 -1.27
N ARG A 235 1.19 8.95 -1.88
CA ARG A 235 0.00 9.61 -1.30
C ARG A 235 -1.15 8.66 -0.90
N VAL A 236 -1.09 7.39 -1.29
CA VAL A 236 -2.08 6.38 -0.92
C VAL A 236 -1.86 5.82 0.49
N PHE A 237 -0.74 6.16 1.13
CA PHE A 237 -0.43 5.80 2.50
C PHE A 237 -0.45 7.03 3.41
N GLU A 238 -0.92 6.84 4.64
CA GLU A 238 -0.91 7.83 5.71
C GLU A 238 -0.56 7.15 7.04
N GLY A 239 -0.11 7.91 8.05
CA GLY A 239 0.32 7.37 9.33
C GLY A 239 1.77 7.70 9.65
N LYS A 240 2.27 7.08 10.73
CA LYS A 240 3.69 7.13 11.11
C LYS A 240 4.49 6.31 10.10
N ASP A 241 5.77 6.62 9.92
CA ASP A 241 6.64 5.94 8.94
C ASP A 241 6.63 4.41 9.10
N ASN A 242 6.64 3.93 10.34
CA ASN A 242 6.64 2.50 10.67
C ASN A 242 5.24 1.90 10.95
N ALA A 243 4.17 2.66 10.75
CA ALA A 243 2.81 2.21 11.04
C ALA A 243 1.79 2.86 10.08
N LYS A 244 1.94 2.57 8.79
CA LYS A 244 1.10 3.14 7.73
C LYS A 244 -0.22 2.40 7.55
N TYR A 245 -1.24 3.17 7.19
CA TYR A 245 -2.56 2.75 6.75
C TYR A 245 -2.79 3.23 5.31
N LEU A 246 -3.76 2.65 4.61
CA LEU A 246 -4.21 3.22 3.34
C LEU A 246 -5.07 4.46 3.58
N SER A 247 -4.86 5.48 2.76
CA SER A 247 -5.70 6.66 2.66
C SER A 247 -6.43 6.69 1.32
N PHE A 248 -7.62 7.30 1.29
CA PHE A 248 -8.40 7.41 0.06
C PHE A 248 -7.98 8.65 -0.73
N ASP A 249 -7.24 8.44 -1.81
CA ASP A 249 -6.99 9.39 -2.89
C ASP A 249 -7.88 9.07 -4.11
N CYS A 250 -8.57 10.10 -4.61
CA CYS A 250 -9.52 9.96 -5.72
C CYS A 250 -8.84 9.62 -7.05
N GLN A 251 -7.71 10.26 -7.35
CA GLN A 251 -6.96 10.02 -8.58
C GLN A 251 -6.38 8.59 -8.58
N ALA A 252 -5.86 8.14 -7.44
CA ALA A 252 -5.35 6.79 -7.25
C ALA A 252 -6.47 5.74 -7.44
N ALA A 253 -7.69 6.05 -7.02
CA ALA A 253 -8.84 5.17 -7.23
C ALA A 253 -9.21 5.09 -8.72
N GLU A 254 -9.26 6.23 -9.42
CA GLU A 254 -9.53 6.30 -10.86
C GLU A 254 -8.48 5.55 -11.68
N ASP A 255 -7.20 5.74 -11.33
CA ASP A 255 -6.07 5.10 -12.00
C ASP A 255 -5.82 3.67 -11.53
N ASN A 256 -6.68 3.12 -10.67
CA ASN A 256 -6.53 1.78 -10.11
C ASN A 256 -5.16 1.54 -9.42
N GLU A 257 -4.56 2.61 -8.90
CA GLU A 257 -3.20 2.66 -8.36
C GLU A 257 -3.01 1.70 -7.19
N TYR A 258 -4.00 1.57 -6.29
CA TYR A 258 -3.95 0.62 -5.17
C TYR A 258 -3.70 -0.83 -5.62
N PHE A 259 -4.36 -1.23 -6.70
CA PHE A 259 -4.17 -2.56 -7.28
C PHE A 259 -2.78 -2.71 -7.89
N HIS A 260 -2.28 -1.69 -8.59
CA HIS A 260 -0.93 -1.72 -9.15
C HIS A 260 0.14 -1.76 -8.06
N ILE A 261 -0.04 -1.02 -6.97
CA ILE A 261 0.86 -1.07 -5.81
C ILE A 261 0.84 -2.46 -5.16
N GLY A 262 -0.34 -3.03 -4.90
CA GLY A 262 -0.45 -4.39 -4.36
C GLY A 262 0.24 -5.42 -5.26
N ARG A 263 0.09 -5.28 -6.58
CA ARG A 263 0.76 -6.13 -7.57
C ARG A 263 2.28 -5.95 -7.52
N MET A 264 2.78 -4.72 -7.44
CA MET A 264 4.21 -4.41 -7.36
C MET A 264 4.85 -5.03 -6.12
N ILE A 265 4.19 -4.95 -4.96
CA ILE A 265 4.65 -5.55 -3.70
C ILE A 265 4.71 -7.07 -3.82
N ALA A 266 3.63 -7.70 -4.31
CA ALA A 266 3.60 -9.16 -4.51
C ALA A 266 4.68 -9.64 -5.47
N VAL A 267 4.86 -8.95 -6.61
CA VAL A 267 5.92 -9.25 -7.58
C VAL A 267 7.29 -9.05 -6.98
N SER A 268 7.53 -7.98 -6.21
CA SER A 268 8.80 -7.76 -5.52
C SER A 268 9.15 -8.97 -4.66
N ILE A 269 8.27 -9.37 -3.75
CA ILE A 269 8.54 -10.46 -2.80
C ILE A 269 8.74 -11.81 -3.53
N VAL A 270 7.87 -12.15 -4.49
CA VAL A 270 7.96 -13.45 -5.19
C VAL A 270 9.16 -13.52 -6.13
N HIS A 271 9.61 -12.40 -6.70
CA HIS A 271 10.85 -12.34 -7.49
C HIS A 271 12.10 -12.18 -6.62
N GLY A 272 11.96 -12.24 -5.28
CA GLY A 272 13.06 -12.19 -4.33
C GLY A 272 13.51 -10.78 -3.94
N GLY A 273 12.79 -9.72 -4.33
CA GLY A 273 12.98 -8.38 -3.82
C GLY A 273 12.44 -8.18 -2.40
N PRO A 274 12.63 -6.97 -1.83
CA PRO A 274 12.14 -6.66 -0.49
C PRO A 274 10.61 -6.52 -0.44
N GLY A 275 10.07 -6.65 0.77
CA GLY A 275 8.68 -6.30 1.06
C GLY A 275 8.51 -4.80 1.38
N LEU A 276 7.26 -4.41 1.66
CA LEU A 276 6.90 -3.02 1.93
C LEU A 276 7.36 -2.53 3.32
N CYS A 277 7.38 -3.41 4.32
CA CYS A 277 7.95 -3.16 5.66
C CYS A 277 7.51 -1.88 6.41
N CYS A 278 6.36 -1.28 6.07
CA CYS A 278 5.92 -0.02 6.66
C CYS A 278 4.47 -0.05 7.18
N LEU A 279 3.72 -1.14 6.97
CA LEU A 279 2.32 -1.20 7.38
C LEU A 279 2.17 -1.28 8.90
N SER A 280 1.11 -0.66 9.41
CA SER A 280 0.68 -0.86 10.80
C SER A 280 0.29 -2.33 11.03
N PRO A 281 0.72 -2.95 12.15
CA PRO A 281 0.28 -4.31 12.52
C PRO A 281 -1.24 -4.46 12.54
N ASN A 282 -1.95 -3.45 13.05
CA ASN A 282 -3.41 -3.41 13.10
C ASN A 282 -4.03 -3.42 11.71
N PHE A 283 -3.44 -2.67 10.77
CA PHE A 283 -3.90 -2.66 9.39
C PHE A 283 -3.62 -3.98 8.70
N PHE A 284 -2.43 -4.56 8.89
CA PHE A 284 -2.07 -5.85 8.32
C PHE A 284 -3.01 -6.96 8.78
N LEU A 285 -3.28 -7.08 10.09
CA LEU A 285 -4.20 -8.09 10.63
C LEU A 285 -5.63 -7.95 10.09
N TYR A 286 -6.10 -6.72 9.90
CA TYR A 286 -7.37 -6.45 9.22
C TYR A 286 -7.32 -6.83 7.73
N LEU A 287 -6.22 -6.49 7.05
CA LEU A 287 -6.01 -6.76 5.63
C LEU A 287 -6.07 -8.26 5.32
N ILE A 288 -5.49 -9.11 6.14
CA ILE A 288 -5.54 -10.58 5.96
C ILE A 288 -6.79 -11.23 6.58
N GLY A 289 -7.72 -10.42 7.11
CA GLY A 289 -8.99 -10.91 7.68
C GLY A 289 -8.87 -11.67 9.00
N LYS A 290 -7.75 -11.58 9.72
CA LYS A 290 -7.62 -12.11 11.09
C LYS A 290 -8.43 -11.27 12.07
N GLU A 291 -8.41 -9.95 11.87
CA GLU A 291 -9.23 -9.03 12.65
C GLU A 291 -10.37 -8.42 11.84
N LYS A 292 -11.54 -8.32 12.47
CA LYS A 292 -12.74 -7.72 11.85
C LYS A 292 -12.81 -6.22 12.09
N LYS A 293 -12.11 -5.72 13.10
CA LYS A 293 -12.04 -4.32 13.49
C LYS A 293 -10.58 -3.91 13.64
N THR A 294 -10.30 -2.64 13.45
CA THR A 294 -8.98 -2.08 13.73
C THR A 294 -8.83 -1.83 15.23
N GLU A 295 -7.68 -2.18 15.79
CA GLU A 295 -7.28 -1.80 17.16
C GLU A 295 -6.47 -0.49 17.17
N ALA A 296 -6.56 0.30 16.10
CA ALA A 296 -5.92 1.62 16.01
C ALA A 296 -6.40 2.55 17.13
N THR A 297 -5.51 3.44 17.54
CA THR A 297 -5.78 4.45 18.58
C THR A 297 -5.99 5.83 17.97
N ILE A 298 -6.50 6.77 18.77
CA ILE A 298 -6.58 8.20 18.37
C ILE A 298 -5.18 8.73 17.97
N GLU A 299 -4.11 8.21 18.58
CA GLU A 299 -2.73 8.64 18.30
C GLU A 299 -2.22 8.25 16.91
N ASP A 300 -2.90 7.31 16.25
CA ASP A 300 -2.52 6.85 14.91
C ASP A 300 -3.15 7.70 13.81
N ILE A 301 -4.12 8.56 14.14
CA ILE A 301 -4.76 9.48 13.19
C ILE A 301 -3.78 10.62 12.86
N PRO A 302 -3.40 10.80 11.57
CA PRO A 302 -2.49 11.87 11.17
C PRO A 302 -3.13 13.26 11.14
N ASP A 303 -4.46 13.32 11.02
CA ASP A 303 -5.22 14.58 10.96
C ASP A 303 -5.38 15.17 12.37
N ASP A 304 -4.64 16.25 12.64
CA ASP A 304 -4.61 16.92 13.94
C ASP A 304 -5.97 17.50 14.37
N GLU A 305 -6.79 17.96 13.42
CA GLU A 305 -8.11 18.52 13.73
C GLU A 305 -9.07 17.41 14.18
N VAL A 306 -9.07 16.28 13.45
CA VAL A 306 -9.82 15.08 13.81
C VAL A 306 -9.34 14.52 15.14
N LYS A 307 -8.02 14.42 15.33
CA LYS A 307 -7.41 13.93 16.56
C LYS A 307 -7.84 14.77 17.76
N LYS A 308 -7.73 16.10 17.64
CA LYS A 308 -8.17 17.03 18.68
C LYS A 308 -9.66 16.89 18.98
N ALA A 309 -10.51 16.80 17.96
CA ALA A 309 -11.95 16.64 18.14
C ALA A 309 -12.30 15.35 18.89
N LEU A 310 -11.64 14.24 18.55
CA LEU A 310 -11.85 12.95 19.23
C LEU A 310 -11.32 12.95 20.66
N LEU A 311 -10.19 13.61 20.93
CA LEU A 311 -9.68 13.79 22.29
C LEU A 311 -10.64 14.64 23.15
N GLU A 312 -11.14 15.77 22.62
CA GLU A 312 -12.16 16.58 23.31
C GLU A 312 -13.38 15.72 23.70
N ILE A 313 -13.92 14.92 22.77
CA ILE A 313 -15.07 14.03 23.03
C ILE A 313 -14.72 12.94 24.04
N LYS A 314 -13.54 12.33 23.92
CA LYS A 314 -13.05 11.27 24.82
C LYS A 314 -12.89 11.77 26.25
N ASP A 315 -12.43 13.01 26.42
CA ASP A 315 -12.08 13.58 27.72
C ASP A 315 -13.27 14.27 28.41
N ALA A 316 -14.43 14.34 27.74
CA ALA A 316 -15.66 14.88 28.32
C ALA A 316 -16.00 14.24 29.68
N THR A 317 -16.27 15.09 30.68
CA THR A 317 -16.45 14.71 32.09
C THR A 317 -17.92 14.69 32.53
N SER A 318 -18.81 15.32 31.75
CA SER A 318 -20.25 15.36 32.03
C SER A 318 -21.09 15.10 30.77
N LEU A 319 -22.33 14.64 30.95
CA LEU A 319 -23.22 14.33 29.83
C LEU A 319 -23.59 15.58 29.01
N ASN A 320 -23.74 16.73 29.66
CA ASN A 320 -24.01 17.99 28.97
C ASN A 320 -22.82 18.43 28.12
N GLU A 321 -21.61 18.36 28.66
CA GLU A 321 -20.37 18.65 27.93
C GLU A 321 -20.21 17.72 26.72
N LEU A 322 -20.48 16.42 26.91
CA LEU A 322 -20.46 15.45 25.81
C LEU A 322 -21.45 15.82 24.70
N TRP A 323 -22.68 16.25 25.04
CA TRP A 323 -23.65 16.72 24.04
C TRP A 323 -23.15 17.96 23.30
N GLU A 324 -22.66 18.97 24.01
CA GLU A 324 -22.12 20.19 23.38
C GLU A 324 -20.96 19.89 22.44
N LEU A 325 -20.03 19.03 22.83
CA LEU A 325 -18.89 18.63 22.01
C LEU A 325 -19.31 17.80 20.79
N THR A 326 -20.26 16.88 20.95
CA THR A 326 -20.79 16.10 19.83
C THR A 326 -21.57 16.96 18.84
N GLU A 327 -22.22 18.02 19.31
CA GLU A 327 -22.90 18.99 18.45
C GLU A 327 -21.88 19.88 17.72
N LYS A 328 -20.86 20.38 18.44
CA LYS A 328 -19.72 21.13 17.88
C LYS A 328 -19.05 20.37 16.74
N HIS A 329 -18.84 19.06 16.90
CA HIS A 329 -18.17 18.19 15.92
C HIS A 329 -19.17 17.37 15.06
N SER A 330 -20.43 17.80 14.98
CA SER A 330 -21.50 17.03 14.35
C SER A 330 -21.27 16.72 12.87
N SER A 331 -20.71 17.67 12.09
CA SER A 331 -20.44 17.47 10.66
C SER A 331 -19.44 16.32 10.40
N MET A 332 -18.38 16.27 11.21
CA MET A 332 -17.37 15.23 11.19
C MET A 332 -18.00 13.86 11.52
N LEU A 333 -18.75 13.78 12.63
CA LEU A 333 -19.40 12.55 13.08
C LEU A 333 -20.52 12.08 12.12
N GLN A 334 -21.24 13.00 11.49
CA GLN A 334 -22.28 12.69 10.50
C GLN A 334 -21.67 12.11 9.22
N THR A 335 -20.51 12.62 8.80
CA THR A 335 -19.78 12.10 7.64
C THR A 335 -19.33 10.66 7.87
N ALA A 336 -18.90 10.35 9.10
CA ALA A 336 -18.58 9.00 9.53
C ALA A 336 -19.81 8.11 9.81
N GLY A 337 -21.02 8.68 9.84
CA GLY A 337 -22.25 7.96 10.17
C GLY A 337 -22.36 7.54 11.65
N CYS A 338 -21.53 8.09 12.54
CA CYS A 338 -21.54 7.75 13.97
C CYS A 338 -22.26 8.78 14.85
N TYR A 339 -22.66 9.93 14.30
CA TYR A 339 -23.45 10.94 15.02
C TYR A 339 -24.78 10.35 15.54
N ARG A 340 -25.03 10.50 16.84
CA ARG A 340 -26.21 9.93 17.54
C ARG A 340 -26.53 10.69 18.82
N PHE A 341 -27.66 10.38 19.42
CA PHE A 341 -28.00 10.86 20.75
C PHE A 341 -27.28 10.06 21.84
N MET A 342 -26.55 10.73 22.73
CA MET A 342 -25.82 10.10 23.85
C MET A 342 -26.72 9.93 25.05
N ARG A 343 -26.81 8.71 25.57
CA ARG A 343 -27.64 8.35 26.73
C ARG A 343 -26.87 8.44 28.04
N ASN A 344 -25.57 8.16 28.01
CA ASN A 344 -24.68 8.23 29.17
C ASN A 344 -23.25 8.58 28.73
N LEU A 345 -22.34 8.76 29.70
CA LEU A 345 -20.95 9.13 29.44
C LEU A 345 -20.14 8.04 28.73
N GLU A 346 -20.47 6.76 28.91
CA GLU A 346 -19.75 5.65 28.27
C GLU A 346 -19.94 5.62 26.75
N ASP A 347 -21.01 6.24 26.24
CA ASP A 347 -21.26 6.35 24.81
C ASP A 347 -20.12 7.06 24.07
N LYS A 348 -19.31 7.90 24.77
CA LYS A 348 -18.14 8.57 24.17
C LYS A 348 -17.11 7.59 23.63
N LYS A 349 -16.87 6.48 24.34
CA LYS A 349 -15.94 5.42 23.90
C LYS A 349 -16.42 4.82 22.58
N ARG A 350 -17.74 4.54 22.50
CA ARG A 350 -18.34 3.95 21.33
C ARG A 350 -18.25 4.85 20.09
N ILE A 351 -18.46 6.16 20.23
CA ILE A 351 -18.30 7.11 19.12
C ILE A 351 -16.87 7.11 18.61
N VAL A 352 -15.91 7.19 19.54
CA VAL A 352 -14.48 7.22 19.22
C VAL A 352 -14.08 5.95 18.48
N ASP A 353 -14.42 4.78 19.01
CA ASP A 353 -14.12 3.48 18.40
C ASP A 353 -14.74 3.36 17.00
N GLU A 354 -16.01 3.76 16.83
CA GLU A 354 -16.69 3.72 15.55
C GLU A 354 -16.13 4.73 14.54
N TYR A 355 -15.69 5.91 15.01
CA TYR A 355 -15.05 6.91 14.16
C TYR A 355 -13.68 6.43 13.67
N ILE A 356 -12.84 5.87 14.55
CA ILE A 356 -11.54 5.29 14.20
C ILE A 356 -11.72 4.17 13.19
N GLN A 357 -12.68 3.27 13.42
CA GLN A 357 -13.03 2.21 12.49
C GLN A 357 -13.45 2.78 11.12
N TRP A 358 -14.28 3.82 11.11
CA TRP A 358 -14.66 4.47 9.86
C TRP A 358 -13.47 5.12 9.15
N TYR A 359 -12.62 5.81 9.90
CA TYR A 359 -11.46 6.55 9.42
C TYR A 359 -10.44 5.64 8.75
N PHE A 360 -10.01 4.55 9.38
CA PHE A 360 -9.00 3.70 8.75
C PHE A 360 -9.59 2.69 7.77
N ILE A 361 -10.80 2.18 8.05
CA ILE A 361 -11.32 1.01 7.36
C ILE A 361 -12.49 1.33 6.43
N ASN A 362 -13.60 1.86 6.97
CA ASN A 362 -14.83 1.95 6.17
C ASN A 362 -14.71 2.96 5.02
N ARG A 363 -14.10 4.14 5.25
CA ARG A 363 -13.91 5.15 4.20
C ARG A 363 -12.95 4.67 3.11
N ASN A 364 -12.00 3.81 3.47
CA ASN A 364 -10.95 3.27 2.59
C ASN A 364 -11.31 1.91 1.99
N HIS A 365 -12.56 1.45 2.11
CA HIS A 365 -12.95 0.09 1.73
C HIS A 365 -12.60 -0.25 0.27
N LEU A 366 -12.84 0.68 -0.66
CA LEU A 366 -12.45 0.51 -2.08
C LEU A 366 -10.94 0.37 -2.23
N SER A 367 -10.16 1.26 -1.61
CA SER A 367 -8.70 1.26 -1.64
C SER A 367 -8.13 -0.06 -1.12
N ILE A 368 -8.64 -0.52 0.04
CA ILE A 368 -8.24 -1.79 0.65
C ILE A 368 -8.58 -2.97 -0.25
N HIS A 369 -9.78 -3.01 -0.82
CA HIS A 369 -10.19 -4.09 -1.72
C HIS A 369 -9.28 -4.17 -2.94
N ARG A 370 -9.03 -3.04 -3.62
CA ARG A 370 -8.17 -3.01 -4.81
C ARG A 370 -6.73 -3.35 -4.47
N PHE A 371 -6.23 -2.91 -3.31
CA PHE A 371 -4.91 -3.28 -2.82
C PHE A 371 -4.79 -4.80 -2.58
N LYS A 372 -5.79 -5.43 -1.96
CA LYS A 372 -5.86 -6.90 -1.80
C LYS A 372 -5.88 -7.61 -3.15
N ASP A 373 -6.69 -7.15 -4.10
CA ASP A 373 -6.75 -7.71 -5.45
C ASP A 373 -5.36 -7.66 -6.13
N GLY A 374 -4.60 -6.57 -5.89
CA GLY A 374 -3.23 -6.43 -6.35
C GLY A 374 -2.29 -7.45 -5.71
N LEU A 375 -2.33 -7.55 -4.38
CA LEU A 375 -1.53 -8.50 -3.60
C LEU A 375 -1.83 -9.96 -3.93
N ALA A 376 -3.01 -10.27 -4.47
CA ALA A 376 -3.36 -11.62 -4.94
C ALA A 376 -2.54 -12.05 -6.18
N THR A 377 -1.80 -11.14 -6.80
CA THR A 377 -0.85 -11.46 -7.88
C THR A 377 0.14 -12.53 -7.42
N LEU A 378 0.42 -13.51 -8.29
CA LEU A 378 1.29 -14.66 -8.00
C LEU A 378 0.85 -15.47 -6.76
N ASN A 379 -0.45 -15.45 -6.44
CA ASN A 379 -1.04 -16.12 -5.28
C ASN A 379 -0.44 -15.66 -3.93
N PHE A 380 0.20 -14.48 -3.89
CA PHE A 380 0.89 -14.01 -2.70
C PHE A 380 -0.07 -13.71 -1.53
N PHE A 381 -1.23 -13.09 -1.79
CA PHE A 381 -2.22 -12.84 -0.73
C PHE A 381 -2.69 -14.12 -0.02
N ASN A 382 -2.83 -15.23 -0.74
CA ASN A 382 -3.17 -16.52 -0.13
C ASN A 382 -2.06 -17.00 0.83
N ALA A 383 -0.79 -16.81 0.46
CA ALA A 383 0.34 -17.10 1.34
C ALA A 383 0.33 -16.19 2.60
N LEU A 384 -0.06 -14.92 2.47
CA LEU A 384 -0.25 -14.02 3.62
C LEU A 384 -1.34 -14.52 4.58
N GLU A 385 -2.47 -14.99 4.05
CA GLU A 385 -3.59 -15.47 4.87
C GLU A 385 -3.25 -16.77 5.62
N GLN A 386 -2.51 -17.67 4.97
CA GLN A 386 -2.08 -18.96 5.51
C GLN A 386 -0.94 -18.81 6.52
N HIS A 387 0.01 -17.91 6.27
CA HIS A 387 1.25 -17.79 7.04
C HIS A 387 1.56 -16.35 7.50
N PRO A 388 0.64 -15.71 8.24
CA PRO A 388 0.75 -14.27 8.54
C PRO A 388 1.96 -13.90 9.40
N LEU A 389 2.39 -14.78 10.31
CA LEU A 389 3.57 -14.55 11.15
C LEU A 389 4.87 -14.54 10.34
N LEU A 390 4.97 -15.41 9.33
CA LEU A 390 6.16 -15.53 8.48
C LEU A 390 6.32 -14.32 7.55
N PHE A 391 5.21 -13.72 7.13
CA PHE A 391 5.20 -12.56 6.25
C PHE A 391 5.03 -11.22 6.98
N PHE A 392 4.88 -11.25 8.31
CA PHE A 392 4.68 -10.04 9.10
C PHE A 392 5.78 -9.02 8.83
N SER A 393 7.03 -9.46 8.85
CA SER A 393 8.20 -8.62 8.63
C SER A 393 8.42 -8.15 7.19
N PHE A 394 7.77 -8.78 6.21
CA PHE A 394 7.78 -8.30 4.82
C PHE A 394 6.77 -7.16 4.63
N MET A 395 5.73 -7.09 5.46
CA MET A 395 4.63 -6.13 5.29
C MET A 395 4.67 -5.00 6.32
N CYS A 396 4.98 -5.34 7.57
CA CYS A 396 5.01 -4.44 8.71
C CYS A 396 6.44 -4.13 9.13
N TYR A 397 6.65 -2.95 9.65
CA TYR A 397 7.93 -2.59 10.25
C TYR A 397 8.21 -3.48 11.45
N THR A 398 9.43 -4.00 11.53
CA THR A 398 9.94 -4.72 12.70
C THR A 398 11.23 -4.02 13.13
N GLU A 399 11.25 -3.48 14.34
CA GLU A 399 12.45 -2.86 14.89
C GLU A 399 13.52 -3.95 15.05
N THR A 400 14.51 -3.94 14.19
CA THR A 400 15.69 -4.80 14.31
C THR A 400 16.76 -3.99 15.01
N LYS A 401 16.91 -4.21 16.32
CA LYS A 401 18.04 -3.64 17.05
C LYS A 401 19.32 -4.26 16.50
N LEU A 402 20.17 -3.42 15.93
CA LEU A 402 21.50 -3.84 15.51
C LEU A 402 22.28 -4.22 16.77
N THR A 403 22.70 -5.47 16.87
CA THR A 403 23.49 -5.96 18.01
C THR A 403 24.95 -6.09 17.62
N ALA A 404 25.87 -5.90 18.57
CA ALA A 404 27.30 -6.17 18.42
C ALA A 404 27.57 -7.50 17.69
N VAL A 405 26.86 -8.56 18.09
CA VAL A 405 26.98 -9.91 17.52
C VAL A 405 26.50 -9.97 16.07
N ALA A 406 25.40 -9.28 15.74
CA ALA A 406 24.92 -9.19 14.37
C ALA A 406 25.93 -8.46 13.48
N VAL A 407 26.48 -7.34 13.96
CA VAL A 407 27.52 -6.57 13.23
C VAL A 407 28.77 -7.42 13.04
N GLU A 408 29.27 -8.10 14.08
CA GLU A 408 30.45 -8.96 13.98
C GLU A 408 30.27 -10.04 12.90
N LYS A 409 29.07 -10.64 12.80
CA LYS A 409 28.75 -11.67 11.81
C LYS A 409 28.69 -11.15 10.37
N ILE A 410 28.45 -9.86 10.15
CA ILE A 410 28.38 -9.26 8.81
C ILE A 410 29.80 -9.08 8.22
N PHE A 411 30.82 -8.88 9.05
CA PHE A 411 32.18 -8.63 8.60
C PHE A 411 33.02 -9.90 8.52
N HIS A 412 33.54 -10.20 7.32
CA HIS A 412 34.58 -11.19 7.15
C HIS A 412 35.96 -10.51 7.12
N VAL A 413 36.72 -10.65 8.20
CA VAL A 413 38.03 -10.02 8.32
C VAL A 413 39.05 -10.79 7.49
N GLN A 414 39.68 -10.12 6.53
CA GLN A 414 40.81 -10.65 5.76
C GLN A 414 42.10 -10.24 6.45
N LEU A 415 42.88 -11.23 6.87
CA LEU A 415 44.12 -11.02 7.59
C LEU A 415 45.31 -11.45 6.74
N SER A 416 46.45 -10.81 6.94
CA SER A 416 47.70 -11.15 6.27
C SER A 416 48.15 -12.57 6.61
N PRO A 417 49.00 -13.21 5.78
CA PRO A 417 49.46 -14.58 6.00
C PRO A 417 50.05 -14.80 7.40
N PRO A 418 49.90 -16.01 7.98
CA PRO A 418 50.51 -16.36 9.25
C PRO A 418 52.03 -16.15 9.22
N GLY A 419 52.56 -15.39 10.17
CA GLY A 419 54.00 -15.09 10.27
C GLY A 419 54.45 -13.81 9.56
N SER A 420 53.54 -13.06 8.93
CA SER A 420 53.85 -11.69 8.47
C SER A 420 54.08 -10.73 9.64
N ASN A 421 54.86 -9.67 9.41
CA ASN A 421 55.10 -8.63 10.42
C ASN A 421 53.80 -7.91 10.83
N ASP A 422 52.84 -7.82 9.92
CA ASP A 422 51.58 -7.10 10.12
C ASP A 422 50.56 -7.91 10.94
N ARG A 423 50.72 -9.25 11.01
CA ARG A 423 49.76 -10.14 11.66
C ARG A 423 49.54 -9.85 13.13
N HIS A 424 50.59 -9.41 13.83
CA HIS A 424 50.49 -9.04 15.25
C HIS A 424 49.66 -7.76 15.45
N GLU A 425 49.82 -6.78 14.58
CA GLU A 425 49.09 -5.52 14.63
C GLU A 425 47.64 -5.70 14.19
N GLU A 426 47.37 -6.47 13.15
CA GLU A 426 46.01 -6.80 12.70
C GLU A 426 45.20 -7.53 13.78
N ALA A 427 45.82 -8.47 14.50
CA ALA A 427 45.17 -9.17 15.61
C ALA A 427 44.80 -8.22 16.76
N ARG A 428 45.64 -7.21 17.02
CA ARG A 428 45.38 -6.16 18.02
C ARG A 428 44.26 -5.22 17.58
N VAL A 429 44.22 -4.84 16.30
CA VAL A 429 43.11 -4.05 15.74
C VAL A 429 41.79 -4.82 15.85
N LEU A 430 41.82 -6.14 15.61
CA LEU A 430 40.63 -6.98 15.75
C LEU A 430 40.07 -7.02 17.17
N SER A 431 40.92 -7.04 18.20
CA SER A 431 40.42 -6.96 19.59
C SER A 431 39.77 -5.61 19.86
N TYR A 432 40.37 -4.50 19.39
CA TYR A 432 39.76 -3.18 19.55
C TYR A 432 38.46 -3.02 18.76
N TRP A 433 38.35 -3.63 17.58
CA TRP A 433 37.11 -3.69 16.82
C TRP A 433 36.00 -4.40 17.59
N ARG A 434 36.30 -5.57 18.18
CA ARG A 434 35.34 -6.30 19.01
C ARG A 434 34.93 -5.53 20.26
N ASP A 435 35.88 -4.86 20.91
CA ASP A 435 35.60 -4.00 22.06
C ASP A 435 34.72 -2.82 21.67
N TYR A 436 35.00 -2.19 20.51
CA TYR A 436 34.17 -1.11 19.96
C TYR A 436 32.72 -1.57 19.74
N LEU A 437 32.52 -2.78 19.22
CA LEU A 437 31.18 -3.33 18.99
C LEU A 437 30.36 -3.49 20.28
N LEU A 438 30.97 -3.63 21.47
CA LEU A 438 30.24 -3.68 22.74
C LEU A 438 29.54 -2.37 23.10
N TYR A 439 29.92 -1.27 22.47
CA TYR A 439 29.36 0.07 22.68
C TYR A 439 28.38 0.49 21.57
N VAL A 440 28.11 -0.40 20.60
CA VAL A 440 27.11 -0.26 19.53
C VAL A 440 25.88 -1.08 19.89
#